data_AF-A0A3B4A5Z5-F1
#
_entry.id   AF-A0A3B4A5Z5-F1
#
_cell.length_a   1.000
_cell.length_b   1.000
_cell.length_c   1.000
_cell.angle_alpha   90.00
_cell.angle_beta   90.00
_cell.angle_gamma   90.00
#
_symmetry.space_group_name_H-M   'P 1'
#
loop_
_entity.id
_entity.type
_entity.pdbx_description
1 polymer ?
#
loop_
_entity_poly.entity_id
_entity_poly.type
_entity_poly.pdbx_seq_one_letter_code
_entity_poly.pdbx_strand_id
1 'polypeptide(L)' 'MNLYYFQNVCSCLLIESFAKQLLRSKRQKPGHPDEPMREHLLYMQVLDQRAQETTRENWLNPHCYPRCNSNYGYPV' A
#
# COMPACT_ATOMS: atom_id res chain seq x y z
N MET A 1 49.34 -5.19 26.34
CA MET A 1 47.89 -5.30 26.05
C MET A 1 47.51 -6.77 26.18
N ASN A 2 46.56 -7.09 27.06
CA ASN A 2 46.29 -8.47 27.51
C ASN A 2 45.33 -9.18 26.54
N LEU A 3 45.72 -10.34 25.99
CA LEU A 3 44.93 -11.12 25.01
C LEU A 3 43.53 -11.49 25.54
N TYR A 4 43.41 -11.74 26.86
CA TYR A 4 42.14 -12.00 27.52
C TYR A 4 41.17 -10.82 27.44
N TYR A 5 41.67 -9.59 27.51
CA TYR A 5 40.83 -8.40 27.39
C TYR A 5 40.27 -8.26 25.97
N PHE A 6 41.11 -8.49 24.96
CA PHE A 6 40.69 -8.44 23.56
C PHE A 6 39.65 -9.51 23.21
N GLN A 7 39.84 -10.75 23.68
CA GLN A 7 38.89 -11.84 23.45
C GLN A 7 37.52 -11.55 24.08
N ASN A 8 37.50 -11.02 25.30
CA ASN A 8 36.26 -10.68 25.99
C ASN A 8 35.52 -9.51 25.31
N VAL A 9 36.24 -8.46 24.92
CA VAL A 9 35.66 -7.33 24.18
C VAL A 9 35.08 -7.80 22.83
N CYS A 10 35.80 -8.63 22.09
CA CYS A 10 35.35 -9.15 20.80
C CYS A 10 34.10 -10.04 20.94
N SER A 11 34.06 -10.91 21.95
CA SER A 11 32.88 -11.75 22.26
C SER A 11 31.65 -10.91 22.60
N CYS A 12 31.79 -9.89 23.47
CA CYS A 12 30.70 -8.99 23.82
C CYS A 12 30.17 -8.19 22.61
N LEU A 13 31.06 -7.71 21.73
CA LEU A 13 30.67 -6.98 20.51
C LEU A 13 29.93 -7.87 19.50
N LEU A 14 30.34 -9.14 19.38
CA LEU A 14 29.62 -10.12 18.55
C LEU A 14 28.22 -10.38 19.10
N ILE A 15 28.07 -10.52 20.42
CA ILE A 15 26.77 -10.70 21.07
C ILE A 15 25.89 -9.45 20.92
N GLU A 16 26.47 -8.25 21.05
CA GLU A 16 25.75 -6.99 20.88
C GLU A 16 25.23 -6.81 19.44
N SER A 17 26.07 -7.11 18.44
CA SER A 17 25.66 -7.02 17.04
C SER A 17 24.56 -8.03 16.70
N PHE A 18 24.64 -9.26 17.23
CA PHE A 18 23.60 -10.28 17.08
C PHE A 18 22.30 -9.89 17.78
N ALA A 19 22.37 -9.36 19.01
CA ALA A 19 21.20 -8.88 19.74
C ALA A 19 20.51 -7.72 19.01
N LYS A 20 21.28 -6.77 18.47
CA LYS A 20 20.76 -5.68 17.64
C LYS A 20 20.10 -6.20 16.36
N GLN A 21 20.66 -7.23 15.73
CA GLN A 21 20.08 -7.85 14.54
C GLN A 21 18.74 -8.55 14.86
N LEU A 22 18.67 -9.26 15.98
CA LEU A 22 17.42 -9.88 16.47
C LEU A 22 16.35 -8.83 16.78
N LEU A 23 16.71 -7.72 17.43
CA LEU A 23 15.77 -6.64 17.72
C LEU A 23 15.24 -5.98 16.45
N ARG A 24 16.06 -5.86 15.39
CA ARG A 24 15.63 -5.36 14.08
C ARG A 24 14.68 -6.31 13.36
N SER A 25 14.93 -7.62 13.41
CA SER A 25 14.06 -8.61 12.75
C SER A 25 12.70 -8.76 13.44
N LYS A 26 12.63 -8.48 14.75
CA LYS A 26 11.38 -8.47 15.52
C LYS A 26 10.60 -7.16 15.45
N ARG A 27 11.19 -6.10 14.88
CA ARG A 27 10.52 -4.81 14.75
C ARG A 27 9.46 -4.91 13.65
N GLN A 28 8.20 -5.03 14.05
CA GLN A 28 7.09 -4.80 13.11
C GLN A 28 7.12 -3.33 12.68
N LYS A 29 6.89 -3.09 11.39
CA LYS A 29 6.72 -1.72 10.91
C LYS A 29 5.48 -1.12 11.61
N PRO A 30 5.54 0.13 12.07
CA PRO A 30 4.33 0.80 12.54
C PRO A 30 3.34 0.87 11.38
N GLY A 31 2.08 0.47 11.62
CA GLY A 31 1.02 0.38 10.62
C GLY A 31 0.31 -0.98 10.65
N HIS A 32 -0.96 -1.02 10.25
CA HIS A 32 -1.69 -2.28 10.11
C HIS A 32 -1.22 -2.98 8.81
N PRO A 33 -0.99 -4.31 8.78
CA PRO A 33 -0.43 -4.98 7.61
C PRO A 33 -1.29 -4.85 6.34
N ASP A 34 -2.59 -4.56 6.50
CA ASP A 34 -3.57 -4.32 5.45
C ASP A 34 -3.69 -2.84 5.04
N GLU A 35 -3.06 -1.91 5.74
CA GLU A 35 -3.14 -0.46 5.49
C GLU A 35 -2.85 -0.08 4.03
N PRO A 36 -1.84 -0.66 3.32
CA PRO A 36 -1.67 -0.40 1.89
C PRO A 36 -2.81 -0.95 1.02
N MET A 37 -3.42 -2.07 1.41
CA MET A 37 -4.57 -2.63 0.71
C MET A 37 -5.81 -1.76 0.93
N ARG A 38 -6.01 -1.28 2.16
CA ARG A 38 -7.12 -0.40 2.53
C ARG A 38 -7.07 0.92 1.77
N GLU A 39 -5.90 1.56 1.70
CA GLU A 39 -5.72 2.81 0.94
C GLU A 39 -5.99 2.60 -0.55
N HIS A 40 -5.52 1.48 -1.12
CA HIS A 40 -5.77 1.14 -2.51
C HIS A 40 -7.26 0.96 -2.79
N LEU A 41 -7.99 0.21 -1.95
CA LEU A 41 -9.43 -0.01 -2.11
C LEU A 41 -10.22 1.29 -2.02
N LEU A 42 -9.88 2.19 -1.08
CA LEU A 42 -10.51 3.51 -0.98
C LEU A 42 -10.26 4.36 -2.23
N TYR A 43 -9.04 4.32 -2.78
CA TYR A 43 -8.73 5.00 -4.02
C TYR A 43 -9.55 4.46 -5.21
N MET A 44 -9.65 3.14 -5.34
CA MET A 44 -10.47 2.50 -6.37
C MET A 44 -11.95 2.90 -6.26
N GLN A 45 -12.49 2.96 -5.04
CA GLN A 45 -13.87 3.40 -4.81
C GLN A 45 -14.11 4.85 -5.28
N VAL A 46 -13.17 5.76 -5.03
CA VAL A 46 -13.26 7.15 -5.51
C VAL A 46 -13.21 7.21 -7.04
N LEU A 47 -12.38 6.38 -7.68
CA LEU A 47 -12.33 6.30 -9.14
C LEU A 47 -13.65 5.78 -9.72
N ASP A 48 -14.22 4.73 -9.13
CA ASP A 48 -15.52 4.19 -9.56
C ASP A 48 -16.64 5.22 -9.42
N GLN A 49 -16.65 5.97 -8.31
CA GLN A 49 -17.62 7.05 -8.12
C GLN A 49 -17.49 8.13 -9.20
N ARG A 50 -16.27 8.59 -9.49
CA ARG A 50 -16.03 9.59 -10.56
C ARG A 50 -16.41 9.05 -11.93
N ALA A 51 -16.14 7.77 -12.20
CA ALA A 51 -16.55 7.11 -13.43
C ALA A 51 -18.07 7.07 -13.57
N GLN A 52 -18.81 6.78 -12.49
CA GLN A 52 -20.27 6.81 -12.49
C GLN A 52 -20.83 8.23 -12.67
N GLU A 53 -20.26 9.22 -12.00
CA GLU A 53 -20.66 10.64 -12.12
C GLU A 53 -20.45 11.14 -13.54
N THR A 54 -19.24 10.97 -14.09
CA THR A 54 -18.92 11.37 -15.47
C THR A 54 -19.73 10.62 -16.51
N THR A 55 -19.97 9.33 -16.30
CA THR A 55 -20.87 8.54 -17.15
C THR A 55 -22.28 9.13 -17.11
N ARG A 56 -22.84 9.35 -15.92
CA ARG A 56 -24.20 9.90 -15.77
C ARG A 56 -24.35 11.29 -16.37
N GLU A 57 -23.39 12.18 -16.16
CA GLU A 57 -23.36 13.52 -16.75
C GLU A 57 -23.30 13.46 -18.28
N ASN A 58 -22.43 12.60 -18.82
CA ASN A 58 -22.32 12.37 -20.26
C ASN A 58 -23.60 11.77 -20.86
N TRP A 59 -24.35 10.98 -20.08
CA TRP A 59 -25.58 10.32 -20.53
C TRP A 59 -26.80 11.24 -20.48
N LEU A 60 -26.80 12.21 -19.56
CA LEU A 60 -27.88 13.20 -19.39
C LEU A 60 -27.65 14.48 -20.19
N ASN A 61 -26.48 14.65 -20.83
CA ASN A 61 -26.19 15.81 -21.64
C ASN A 61 -26.80 15.67 -23.07
N PRO A 62 -27.77 16.52 -23.45
CA PRO A 62 -28.44 16.45 -24.75
C PRO A 62 -27.53 16.82 -25.94
N HIS A 63 -26.31 17.33 -25.69
CA HIS A 63 -25.30 17.60 -26.70
C HIS A 63 -24.25 16.49 -26.85
N CYS A 64 -24.38 15.38 -26.12
CA CYS A 64 -23.44 14.28 -26.25
C CYS A 64 -23.63 13.50 -27.56
N TYR A 65 -22.53 12.91 -28.05
CA TYR A 65 -22.55 12.08 -29.24
C TYR A 65 -23.55 10.91 -29.08
N PRO A 66 -24.22 10.45 -30.16
CA PRO A 66 -25.29 9.45 -30.08
C PRO A 66 -24.90 8.09 -29.47
N ARG A 67 -23.60 7.83 -29.24
CA ARG A 67 -23.08 6.63 -28.53
C ARG A 67 -22.91 6.81 -27.02
N CYS A 68 -23.26 7.98 -26.48
CA CYS A 68 -23.14 8.32 -25.07
C CYS A 68 -24.43 8.10 -24.28
N ASN A 69 -25.48 7.50 -24.87
CA ASN A 69 -26.72 7.23 -24.16
C ASN A 69 -26.70 5.81 -23.55
N SER A 70 -27.42 5.64 -22.44
CA SER A 70 -27.57 4.34 -21.76
C SER A 70 -28.17 3.23 -22.60
N ASN A 71 -28.98 3.63 -23.58
CA ASN A 71 -29.85 2.74 -24.32
C ASN A 71 -29.16 2.17 -25.57
N TYR A 72 -27.89 2.54 -25.82
CA TYR A 72 -27.07 2.01 -26.90
C TYR A 72 -26.12 0.90 -26.40
N GLY A 73 -26.52 0.18 -25.34
CA GLY A 73 -25.97 -1.14 -25.04
C GLY A 73 -26.79 -2.17 -25.81
N TYR A 74 -26.13 -2.97 -26.64
CA TYR A 74 -26.74 -4.16 -27.23
C TYR A 74 -27.50 -4.94 -26.13
N PRO A 75 -28.76 -5.36 -26.35
CA PRO A 75 -29.41 -6.24 -25.40
C PRO A 75 -28.57 -7.52 -25.26
N VAL A 76 -28.32 -7.92 -24.02
CA VAL A 76 -27.77 -9.25 -23.68
C VAL A 76 -28.90 -10.27 -23.75
#